data_AF-A0A843E8X2-F1
#
_entry.id   AF-A0A843E8X2-F1
#
_cell.length_a   1.000
_cell.length_b   1.000
_cell.length_c   1.000
_cell.angle_alpha   90.00
_cell.angle_beta   90.00
_cell.angle_gamma   90.00
#
_symmetry.space_group_name_H-M   'P 1'
#
loop_
_entity.id
_entity.type
_entity.pdbx_description
1 polymer ?
#
loop_
_entity_poly.entity_id
_entity_poly.type
_entity_poly.pdbx_seq_one_letter_code
_entity_poly.pdbx_strand_id
1 'polypeptide(L)'
;MEKSAFSTLEKTFLILLSFILIINGLTFVYMGSKESNRNWIIEGFVYELPWILLFLFVYNDDLGTTLAGFALLFMFICILRTVYVSFTYKKEIGSNSREMGKKSSSLWVIFSIIMLLNGIGLIIVGYRRNVQRWILEGAFFEFLWILSFVFSSTDNGISSFLIGIAIIGWILSIARTIMIYFEEKRMDNLSFNPSPQPVVSTPAPDISPKPVENIVPEIIPEFKPYKAEIDNQKQAFDKKEENIKGLINKRFESGELSHNRFMSVIDSCHKLFYHQADSATSIIEMAPEYSERLDETVKDKISIMDSINDEMNNLIEELIIHDGDDEKSDEDLKELFANMDNLINSVKDYK
;
A
#
# COMPACT_ATOMS: atom_id res chain seq x y z
N MET A 1 -7.50 24.35 -2.40
CA MET A 1 -7.44 24.39 -0.92
C MET A 1 -6.75 23.10 -0.47
N GLU A 2 -5.45 23.14 -0.17
CA GLU A 2 -4.64 21.94 0.09
C GLU A 2 -5.19 21.12 1.27
N LYS A 3 -5.61 19.87 1.02
CA LYS A 3 -5.85 18.89 2.09
C LYS A 3 -4.50 18.51 2.69
N SER A 4 -4.06 19.31 3.66
CA SER A 4 -2.84 19.09 4.43
C SER A 4 -2.78 17.66 4.96
N ALA A 5 -1.59 17.05 4.91
CA ALA A 5 -1.28 15.74 5.50
C ALA A 5 -1.77 15.61 6.97
N PHE A 6 -1.91 16.74 7.68
CA PHE A 6 -2.53 16.81 9.00
C PHE A 6 -3.97 16.28 9.03
N SER A 7 -4.79 16.54 8.01
CA SER A 7 -6.18 16.05 7.97
C SER A 7 -6.27 14.52 7.85
N THR A 8 -5.26 13.90 7.24
CA THR A 8 -5.16 12.44 7.12
C THR A 8 -4.63 11.82 8.41
N LEU A 9 -3.65 12.46 9.05
CA LEU A 9 -3.14 12.06 10.36
C LEU A 9 -4.21 12.19 11.44
N GLU A 10 -4.97 13.28 11.45
CA GLU A 10 -6.07 13.50 12.41
C GLU A 10 -7.13 12.40 12.28
N LYS A 11 -7.53 12.03 11.06
CA LYS A 11 -8.50 10.95 10.83
C LYS A 11 -7.96 9.58 11.26
N THR A 12 -6.68 9.32 11.01
CA THR A 12 -6.03 8.06 11.42
C THR A 12 -5.87 8.00 12.94
N PHE A 13 -5.54 9.12 13.56
CA PHE A 13 -5.41 9.27 15.00
C PHE A 13 -6.76 9.11 15.72
N LEU A 14 -7.84 9.65 15.16
CA LEU A 14 -9.20 9.44 15.69
C LEU A 14 -9.62 7.98 15.62
N ILE A 15 -9.30 7.28 14.53
CA ILE A 15 -9.51 5.83 14.46
C ILE A 15 -8.69 5.12 15.53
N LEU A 16 -7.44 5.53 15.75
CA LEU A 16 -6.56 4.94 16.76
C LEU A 16 -7.06 5.20 18.20
N LEU A 17 -7.64 6.37 18.45
CA LEU A 17 -8.20 6.77 19.73
C LEU A 17 -9.41 5.90 20.13
N SER A 18 -10.19 5.42 19.15
CA SER A 18 -11.34 4.56 19.43
C SER A 18 -10.94 3.15 19.92
N PHE A 19 -9.68 2.77 19.76
CA PHE A 19 -9.12 1.53 20.33
C PHE A 19 -8.64 1.66 21.77
N ILE A 20 -8.59 2.89 22.32
CA ILE A 20 -8.21 3.10 23.72
C ILE A 20 -9.43 2.80 24.59
N LEU A 21 -9.31 1.82 25.48
CA LEU A 21 -10.37 1.27 26.33
C LEU A 21 -11.30 2.34 26.95
N ILE A 22 -10.75 3.42 27.48
CA ILE A 22 -11.49 4.43 28.28
C ILE A 22 -11.91 5.66 27.44
N ILE A 23 -11.53 5.72 26.16
CA ILE A 23 -11.70 6.93 25.31
C ILE A 23 -12.43 6.55 24.00
N ASN A 24 -13.00 5.36 23.96
CA ASN A 24 -13.58 4.79 22.76
C ASN A 24 -14.82 5.57 22.29
N GLY A 25 -15.74 5.88 23.20
CA GLY A 25 -16.93 6.67 22.93
C GLY A 25 -16.65 8.18 22.84
N LEU A 26 -15.64 8.69 23.54
CA LEU A 26 -15.20 10.08 23.42
C LEU A 26 -14.79 10.46 22.00
N THR A 27 -14.28 9.50 21.23
CA THR A 27 -13.98 9.69 19.80
C THR A 27 -15.25 10.02 19.00
N PHE A 28 -16.36 9.32 19.26
CA PHE A 28 -17.66 9.58 18.64
C PHE A 28 -18.29 10.89 19.12
N VAL A 29 -18.12 11.24 20.39
CA VAL A 29 -18.54 12.55 20.92
C VAL A 29 -17.81 13.67 20.18
N TYR A 30 -16.49 13.55 20.02
CA TYR A 30 -15.69 14.52 19.30
C TYR A 30 -16.12 14.64 17.82
N MET A 31 -16.22 13.51 17.10
CA MET A 31 -16.65 13.52 15.69
C MET A 31 -18.06 14.09 15.55
N GLY A 32 -18.99 13.69 16.43
CA GLY A 32 -20.36 14.21 16.44
C GLY A 32 -20.41 15.71 16.73
N SER A 33 -19.59 16.21 17.65
CA SER A 33 -19.48 17.64 17.93
C SER A 33 -18.91 18.42 16.74
N LYS A 34 -17.90 17.88 16.05
CA LYS A 34 -17.26 18.52 14.90
C LYS A 34 -18.20 18.62 13.69
N GLU A 35 -18.95 17.56 13.43
CA GLU A 35 -19.92 17.48 12.32
C GLU A 35 -21.33 17.98 12.71
N SER A 36 -21.50 18.50 13.93
CA SER A 36 -22.81 18.89 14.50
C SER A 36 -23.88 17.78 14.44
N ASN A 37 -23.47 16.51 14.49
CA ASN A 37 -24.35 15.35 14.44
C ASN A 37 -24.69 14.84 15.86
N ARG A 38 -25.89 15.19 16.34
CA ARG A 38 -26.36 14.79 17.69
C ARG A 38 -26.42 13.29 17.90
N ASN A 39 -26.72 12.50 16.87
CA ASN A 39 -26.82 11.04 17.03
C ASN A 39 -25.46 10.43 17.36
N TRP A 40 -24.39 10.92 16.74
CA TRP A 40 -23.02 10.46 17.03
C TRP A 40 -22.56 10.85 18.44
N ILE A 41 -22.98 12.02 18.92
CA ILE A 41 -22.71 12.43 20.31
C ILE A 41 -23.39 11.47 21.28
N ILE A 42 -24.67 11.15 21.06
CA ILE A 42 -25.44 10.23 21.91
C ILE A 42 -24.83 8.82 21.85
N GLU A 43 -24.52 8.31 20.66
CA GLU A 43 -23.84 7.02 20.48
C GLU A 43 -22.52 6.99 21.28
N GLY A 44 -21.71 8.05 21.21
CA GLY A 44 -20.46 8.16 21.97
C GLY A 44 -20.66 8.07 23.49
N PHE A 45 -21.65 8.76 24.05
CA PHE A 45 -21.98 8.64 25.47
C PHE A 45 -22.48 7.25 25.86
N VAL A 46 -23.25 6.59 24.98
CA VAL A 46 -23.72 5.22 25.20
C VAL A 46 -22.54 4.24 25.27
N TYR A 47 -21.50 4.44 24.46
CA TYR A 47 -20.28 3.61 24.52
C TYR A 47 -19.43 3.84 25.78
N GLU A 48 -19.43 5.06 26.35
CA GLU A 48 -18.69 5.36 27.59
C GLU A 48 -19.43 4.92 28.86
N LEU A 49 -20.76 4.80 28.81
CA LEU A 49 -21.58 4.53 29.99
C LEU A 49 -21.18 3.24 30.75
N PRO A 50 -20.89 2.11 30.09
CA PRO A 50 -20.40 0.92 30.77
C PRO A 50 -19.07 1.14 31.52
N TRP A 51 -18.15 1.97 31.00
CA TRP A 51 -16.88 2.28 31.66
C TRP A 51 -17.07 3.12 32.92
N ILE A 52 -17.93 4.12 32.83
CA ILE A 52 -18.28 4.98 33.98
C ILE A 52 -18.93 4.13 35.08
N LEU A 53 -19.88 3.26 34.71
CA LEU A 53 -20.51 2.35 35.67
C LEU A 53 -19.50 1.37 36.26
N LEU A 54 -18.64 0.78 35.43
CA LEU A 54 -17.58 -0.13 35.90
C LEU A 54 -16.69 0.54 36.95
N PHE A 55 -16.29 1.79 36.72
CA PHE A 55 -15.48 2.55 37.68
C PHE A 55 -16.23 2.79 39.00
N LEU A 56 -17.52 3.11 38.96
CA LEU A 56 -18.34 3.35 40.15
C LEU A 56 -18.58 2.06 40.97
N PHE A 57 -18.68 0.91 40.30
CA PHE A 57 -18.99 -0.38 40.92
C PHE A 57 -17.79 -1.32 41.01
N VAL A 58 -16.56 -0.82 40.88
CA VAL A 58 -15.33 -1.64 40.89
C VAL A 58 -15.14 -2.47 42.17
N TYR A 59 -15.71 -2.02 43.30
CA TYR A 59 -15.65 -2.72 44.58
C TYR A 59 -16.78 -3.75 44.78
N ASN A 60 -17.68 -3.91 43.81
CA ASN A 60 -18.73 -4.92 43.86
C ASN A 60 -18.38 -6.04 42.86
N ASP A 61 -17.96 -7.20 43.36
CA ASP A 61 -17.39 -8.27 42.52
C ASP A 61 -18.36 -8.74 41.42
N ASP A 62 -19.64 -8.95 41.75
CA ASP A 62 -20.67 -9.42 40.81
C ASP A 62 -21.05 -8.38 39.76
N LEU A 63 -21.29 -7.14 40.19
CA LEU A 63 -21.65 -6.05 39.27
C LEU A 63 -20.45 -5.60 38.43
N GLY A 64 -19.25 -5.57 39.03
CA GLY A 64 -18.02 -5.17 38.37
C GLY A 64 -17.66 -6.11 37.22
N THR A 65 -17.74 -7.43 37.44
CA THR A 65 -17.52 -8.42 36.37
C THR A 65 -18.55 -8.31 35.25
N THR A 66 -19.83 -8.14 35.59
CA THR A 66 -20.91 -7.96 34.60
C THR A 66 -20.71 -6.69 33.77
N LEU A 67 -20.39 -5.57 34.42
CA LEU A 67 -20.14 -4.28 33.76
C LEU A 67 -18.87 -4.31 32.91
N ALA A 68 -17.84 -5.03 33.34
CA ALA A 68 -16.64 -5.25 32.54
C ALA A 68 -16.98 -5.99 31.24
N GLY A 69 -17.82 -7.03 31.32
CA GLY A 69 -18.34 -7.73 30.14
C GLY A 69 -19.07 -6.80 29.16
N PHE A 70 -19.98 -5.95 29.69
CA PHE A 70 -20.67 -4.95 28.86
C PHE A 70 -19.71 -3.91 28.27
N ALA A 71 -18.73 -3.43 29.04
CA ALA A 71 -17.74 -2.46 28.57
C ALA A 71 -16.91 -3.01 27.41
N LEU A 72 -16.47 -4.27 27.50
CA LEU A 72 -15.78 -4.96 26.41
C LEU A 72 -16.66 -5.12 25.17
N LEU A 73 -17.93 -5.50 25.35
CA LEU A 73 -18.89 -5.64 24.24
C LEU A 73 -19.13 -4.29 23.53
N PHE A 74 -19.37 -3.21 24.29
CA PHE A 74 -19.62 -1.89 23.74
C PHE A 74 -18.38 -1.31 23.07
N MET A 75 -17.19 -1.59 23.59
CA MET A 75 -15.94 -1.27 22.92
C MET A 75 -15.83 -1.96 21.56
N PHE A 76 -16.14 -3.25 21.47
CA PHE A 76 -16.11 -3.98 20.21
C PHE A 76 -17.10 -3.39 19.19
N ILE A 77 -18.33 -3.07 19.63
CA ILE A 77 -19.34 -2.41 18.79
C ILE A 77 -18.83 -1.03 18.33
N CYS A 78 -18.24 -0.25 19.23
CA CYS A 78 -17.68 1.07 18.93
C CYS A 78 -16.60 0.97 17.83
N ILE A 79 -15.66 0.02 17.95
CA ILE A 79 -14.62 -0.24 16.94
C ILE A 79 -15.25 -0.55 15.57
N LEU A 80 -16.18 -1.50 15.51
CA LEU A 80 -16.86 -1.86 14.27
C LEU A 80 -17.58 -0.66 13.65
N ARG A 81 -18.24 0.14 14.49
CA ARG A 81 -18.93 1.36 14.06
C ARG A 81 -17.96 2.42 13.54
N THR A 82 -16.82 2.64 14.19
CA THR A 82 -15.79 3.60 13.72
C THR A 82 -15.28 3.19 12.35
N VAL A 83 -14.99 1.90 12.16
CA VAL A 83 -14.55 1.35 10.86
C VAL A 83 -15.62 1.58 9.80
N TYR A 84 -16.89 1.24 10.09
CA TYR A 84 -18.01 1.44 9.17
C TYR A 84 -18.20 2.92 8.77
N VAL A 85 -18.20 3.83 9.74
CA VAL A 85 -18.32 5.28 9.50
C VAL A 85 -17.16 5.79 8.65
N SER A 86 -15.93 5.34 8.94
CA SER A 86 -14.74 5.71 8.16
C SER A 86 -14.85 5.29 6.69
N PHE A 87 -15.37 4.10 6.41
CA PHE A 87 -15.60 3.63 5.04
C PHE A 87 -16.75 4.37 4.33
N THR A 88 -17.85 4.60 5.04
CA THR A 88 -19.04 5.26 4.45
C THR A 88 -18.74 6.72 4.10
N TYR A 89 -18.06 7.44 4.98
CA TYR A 89 -17.69 8.84 4.76
C TYR A 89 -16.67 9.02 3.62
N LYS A 90 -15.83 8.00 3.35
CA LYS A 90 -14.95 7.99 2.17
C LYS A 90 -15.70 7.78 0.86
N LYS A 91 -16.78 6.98 0.87
CA LYS A 91 -17.60 6.71 -0.32
C LYS A 91 -18.34 7.96 -0.81
N GLU A 92 -18.75 8.84 0.10
CA GLU A 92 -19.45 10.08 -0.24
C GLU A 92 -18.52 11.19 -0.76
N ILE A 93 -17.22 11.14 -0.45
CA ILE A 93 -16.24 12.16 -0.87
C ILE A 93 -15.68 11.91 -2.30
N GLY A 94 -16.16 10.90 -3.01
CA GLY A 94 -15.82 10.69 -4.43
C GLY A 94 -14.32 10.44 -4.68
N SER A 95 -13.56 9.96 -3.70
CA SER A 95 -12.15 9.62 -3.97
C SER A 95 -12.09 8.41 -4.88
N ASN A 96 -11.52 8.59 -6.08
CA ASN A 96 -11.27 7.56 -7.08
C ASN A 96 -10.79 6.24 -6.45
N SER A 97 -11.47 5.15 -6.79
CA SER A 97 -11.31 3.81 -6.22
C SER A 97 -9.91 3.19 -6.38
N ARG A 98 -9.02 3.78 -7.20
CA ARG A 98 -7.63 3.33 -7.37
C ARG A 98 -6.72 3.66 -6.19
N GLU A 99 -6.99 4.70 -5.40
CA GLU A 99 -6.20 5.02 -4.19
C GLU A 99 -6.44 4.04 -3.03
N MET A 100 -7.51 3.23 -3.12
CA MET A 100 -7.94 2.27 -2.09
C MET A 100 -6.98 1.08 -1.96
N GLY A 101 -6.35 0.66 -3.07
CA GLY A 101 -5.40 -0.46 -3.10
C GLY A 101 -4.13 -0.17 -2.27
N LYS A 102 -3.58 1.05 -2.40
CA LYS A 102 -2.39 1.46 -1.63
C LYS A 102 -2.69 1.74 -0.15
N LYS A 103 -3.85 2.29 0.21
CA LYS A 103 -4.23 2.56 1.62
C LYS A 103 -4.70 1.32 2.40
N SER A 104 -5.21 0.29 1.72
CA SER A 104 -5.52 -1.01 2.35
C SER A 104 -4.27 -1.68 2.94
N SER A 105 -3.09 -1.38 2.37
CA SER A 105 -1.81 -1.98 2.79
C SER A 105 -1.42 -1.70 4.24
N SER A 106 -1.98 -0.69 4.91
CA SER A 106 -1.63 -0.33 6.30
C SER A 106 -2.71 -0.66 7.33
N LEU A 107 -3.89 -1.13 6.92
CA LEU A 107 -4.98 -1.45 7.86
C LEU A 107 -4.61 -2.60 8.80
N TRP A 108 -3.71 -3.51 8.39
CA TRP A 108 -3.28 -4.62 9.23
C TRP A 108 -2.53 -4.17 10.49
N VAL A 109 -1.89 -3.00 10.47
CA VAL A 109 -1.24 -2.42 11.65
C VAL A 109 -2.28 -2.09 12.72
N ILE A 110 -3.49 -1.71 12.34
CA ILE A 110 -4.56 -1.40 13.29
C ILE A 110 -5.01 -2.67 14.03
N PHE A 111 -5.05 -3.83 13.37
CA PHE A 111 -5.38 -5.09 14.04
C PHE A 111 -4.39 -5.42 15.16
N SER A 112 -3.11 -5.05 15.02
CA SER A 112 -2.10 -5.26 16.07
C SER A 112 -2.42 -4.57 17.40
N ILE A 113 -3.18 -3.46 17.35
CA ILE A 113 -3.56 -2.66 18.52
C ILE A 113 -4.74 -3.29 19.25
N ILE A 114 -5.58 -4.06 18.56
CA ILE A 114 -6.73 -4.74 19.16
C ILE A 114 -6.23 -5.96 19.93
N MET A 115 -6.47 -6.02 21.25
CA MET A 115 -5.97 -7.10 22.12
C MET A 115 -6.13 -8.50 21.50
N LEU A 116 -7.35 -8.84 21.06
CA LEU A 116 -7.69 -10.19 20.58
C LEU A 116 -7.49 -10.42 19.08
N LEU A 117 -6.92 -9.45 18.37
CA LEU A 117 -6.62 -9.57 16.93
C LEU A 117 -5.16 -9.16 16.66
N ASN A 118 -4.35 -9.12 17.70
CA ASN A 118 -3.04 -8.50 17.66
C ASN A 118 -2.06 -9.28 16.78
N GLY A 119 -2.19 -10.60 16.72
CA GLY A 119 -1.40 -11.48 15.90
C GLY A 119 -1.96 -11.65 14.49
N ILE A 120 -3.27 -11.45 14.29
CA ILE A 120 -3.91 -11.54 12.97
C ILE A 120 -3.26 -10.60 11.95
N GLY A 121 -2.90 -9.38 12.35
CA GLY A 121 -2.22 -8.43 11.45
C GLY A 121 -0.91 -8.99 10.88
N LEU A 122 -0.09 -9.61 11.75
CA LEU A 122 1.17 -10.26 11.38
C LEU A 122 0.96 -11.51 10.52
N ILE A 123 -0.07 -12.30 10.82
CA ILE A 123 -0.44 -13.47 10.01
C ILE A 123 -0.79 -13.04 8.58
N ILE A 124 -1.65 -12.02 8.43
CA ILE A 124 -2.07 -11.52 7.11
C ILE A 124 -0.87 -11.01 6.32
N VAL A 125 0.00 -10.20 6.94
CA VAL A 125 1.16 -9.64 6.24
C VAL A 125 2.20 -10.72 5.90
N GLY A 126 2.36 -11.71 6.79
CA GLY A 126 3.20 -12.88 6.59
C GLY A 126 2.76 -13.74 5.41
N TYR A 127 1.45 -14.00 5.28
CA TYR A 127 0.91 -14.70 4.10
C TYR A 127 1.12 -13.89 2.83
N ARG A 128 0.85 -12.58 2.85
CA ARG A 128 1.00 -11.70 1.67
C ARG A 128 2.43 -11.69 1.13
N ARG A 129 3.43 -11.72 2.03
CA ARG A 129 4.86 -11.68 1.65
C ARG A 129 5.51 -13.06 1.62
N ASN A 130 4.74 -14.12 1.86
CA ASN A 130 5.24 -15.50 1.98
C ASN A 130 6.38 -15.67 3.01
N VAL A 131 6.32 -14.95 4.13
CA VAL A 131 7.32 -15.00 5.21
C VAL A 131 6.78 -15.81 6.39
N GLN A 132 7.10 -17.11 6.42
CA GLN A 132 6.62 -18.06 7.45
C GLN A 132 6.90 -17.60 8.88
N ARG A 133 8.04 -16.94 9.11
CA ARG A 133 8.42 -16.45 10.44
C ARG A 133 7.40 -15.46 11.00
N TRP A 134 6.86 -14.56 10.18
CA TRP A 134 5.87 -13.56 10.61
C TRP A 134 4.52 -14.22 10.92
N ILE A 135 4.16 -15.26 10.15
CA ILE A 135 2.95 -16.05 10.41
C ILE A 135 3.05 -16.73 11.78
N LEU A 136 4.18 -17.36 12.08
CA LEU A 136 4.41 -18.02 13.37
C LEU A 136 4.44 -17.02 14.54
N GLU A 137 5.10 -15.87 14.37
CA GLU A 137 5.10 -14.80 15.37
C GLU A 137 3.67 -14.30 15.66
N GLY A 138 2.87 -14.06 14.62
CA GLY A 138 1.46 -13.68 14.79
C GLY A 138 0.62 -14.75 15.48
N ALA A 139 0.75 -16.02 15.08
CA ALA A 139 0.04 -17.13 15.72
C ALA A 139 0.41 -17.30 17.20
N PHE A 140 1.67 -17.05 17.57
CA PHE A 140 2.11 -17.07 18.96
C PHE A 140 1.40 -16.01 19.81
N PHE A 141 1.24 -14.79 19.30
CA PHE A 141 0.53 -13.74 20.03
C PHE A 141 -0.95 -14.03 20.23
N GLU A 142 -1.63 -14.61 19.23
CA GLU A 142 -3.02 -15.06 19.38
C GLU A 142 -3.13 -16.22 20.37
N PHE A 143 -2.18 -17.15 20.35
CA PHE A 143 -2.16 -18.29 21.27
C PHE A 143 -2.10 -17.85 22.73
N LEU A 144 -1.34 -16.79 23.06
CA LEU A 144 -1.28 -16.26 24.43
C LEU A 144 -2.66 -15.80 24.94
N TRP A 145 -3.46 -15.18 24.07
CA TRP A 145 -4.81 -14.76 24.42
C TRP A 145 -5.74 -15.96 24.59
N ILE A 146 -5.73 -16.90 23.65
CA ILE A 146 -6.53 -18.12 23.73
C ILE A 146 -6.19 -18.88 25.03
N LEU A 147 -4.90 -18.99 25.37
CA LEU A 147 -4.45 -19.63 26.59
C LEU A 147 -4.99 -18.90 27.83
N SER A 148 -4.92 -17.56 27.85
CA SER A 148 -5.47 -16.77 28.95
C SER A 148 -6.98 -16.96 29.12
N PHE A 149 -7.74 -17.12 28.03
CA PHE A 149 -9.18 -17.39 28.09
C PHE A 149 -9.51 -18.80 28.53
N VAL A 150 -8.80 -19.82 28.01
CA VAL A 150 -9.07 -21.22 28.35
C VAL A 150 -8.83 -21.48 29.84
N PHE A 151 -7.85 -20.81 30.43
CA PHE A 151 -7.50 -20.95 31.84
C PHE A 151 -8.10 -19.86 32.73
N SER A 152 -9.00 -19.01 32.21
CA SER A 152 -9.59 -17.93 33.01
C SER A 152 -10.46 -18.44 34.16
N SER A 153 -10.97 -19.68 34.06
CA SER A 153 -11.79 -20.35 35.07
C SER A 153 -11.01 -21.22 36.06
N THR A 154 -9.68 -21.30 35.93
CA THR A 154 -8.83 -22.00 36.92
C THR A 154 -8.41 -21.08 38.06
N ASP A 155 -7.66 -21.61 39.05
CA ASP A 155 -7.09 -20.88 40.19
C ASP A 155 -6.74 -19.41 39.84
N ASN A 156 -7.25 -18.49 40.66
CA ASN A 156 -7.07 -17.04 40.51
C ASN A 156 -5.61 -16.62 40.31
N GLY A 157 -4.66 -17.36 40.90
CA GLY A 157 -3.23 -17.09 40.74
C GLY A 157 -2.72 -17.39 39.32
N ILE A 158 -3.14 -18.52 38.75
CA ILE A 158 -2.73 -18.94 37.39
C ILE A 158 -3.38 -18.03 36.35
N SER A 159 -4.68 -17.75 36.52
CA SER A 159 -5.42 -16.84 35.63
C SER A 159 -4.77 -15.45 35.58
N SER A 160 -4.46 -14.87 36.75
CA SER A 160 -3.81 -13.55 36.83
C SER A 160 -2.42 -13.53 36.17
N PHE A 161 -1.65 -14.59 36.37
CA PHE A 161 -0.33 -14.73 35.75
C PHE A 161 -0.41 -14.82 34.22
N LEU A 162 -1.33 -15.62 33.68
CA LEU A 162 -1.54 -15.78 32.24
C LEU A 162 -2.05 -14.50 31.58
N ILE A 163 -2.95 -13.77 32.23
CA ILE A 163 -3.40 -12.44 31.79
C ILE A 163 -2.21 -11.49 31.72
N GLY A 164 -1.34 -11.49 32.74
CA GLY A 164 -0.12 -10.69 32.75
C GLY A 164 0.81 -10.99 31.56
N ILE A 165 1.02 -12.27 31.26
CA ILE A 165 1.80 -12.70 30.08
C ILE A 165 1.12 -12.24 28.78
N ALA A 166 -0.19 -12.39 28.65
CA ALA A 166 -0.93 -11.99 27.45
C ALA A 166 -0.82 -10.47 27.20
N ILE A 167 -0.89 -9.65 28.25
CA ILE A 167 -0.69 -8.19 28.17
C ILE A 167 0.73 -7.85 27.71
N ILE A 168 1.76 -8.49 28.28
CA ILE A 168 3.15 -8.30 27.85
C ILE A 168 3.31 -8.71 26.37
N GLY A 169 2.76 -9.86 25.99
CA GLY A 169 2.73 -10.34 24.62
C GLY A 169 2.04 -9.36 23.66
N TRP A 170 0.96 -8.72 24.10
CA TRP A 170 0.27 -7.70 23.32
C TRP A 170 1.13 -6.46 23.06
N ILE A 171 1.81 -5.93 24.08
CA ILE A 171 2.73 -4.80 23.92
C ILE A 171 3.87 -5.16 22.96
N LEU A 172 4.44 -6.37 23.10
CA LEU A 172 5.49 -6.87 22.20
C LEU A 172 4.99 -7.02 20.77
N SER A 173 3.75 -7.49 20.57
CA SER A 173 3.13 -7.63 19.25
C SER A 173 2.98 -6.27 18.55
N ILE A 174 2.56 -5.22 19.27
CA ILE A 174 2.47 -3.86 18.72
C ILE A 174 3.85 -3.38 18.29
N ALA A 175 4.86 -3.48 19.15
CA ALA A 175 6.23 -3.07 18.83
C ALA A 175 6.78 -3.83 17.61
N ARG A 176 6.51 -5.14 17.54
CA ARG A 176 6.94 -5.99 16.43
C ARG A 176 6.22 -5.67 15.12
N THR A 177 4.92 -5.40 15.18
CA THR A 177 4.11 -4.96 14.04
C THR A 177 4.64 -3.65 13.47
N ILE A 178 4.98 -2.68 14.33
CA ILE A 178 5.59 -1.42 13.88
C ILE A 178 6.94 -1.67 13.21
N MET A 179 7.78 -2.54 13.78
CA MET A 179 9.07 -2.91 13.17
C MET A 179 8.87 -3.57 11.79
N ILE A 180 7.94 -4.51 11.67
CA ILE A 180 7.62 -5.19 10.41
C ILE A 180 7.03 -4.22 9.40
N TYR A 181 6.22 -3.24 9.82
CA TYR A 181 5.73 -2.19 8.93
C TYR A 181 6.89 -1.38 8.32
N PHE A 182 7.92 -1.07 9.11
CA PHE A 182 9.12 -0.42 8.60
C PHE A 182 10.00 -1.35 7.76
N GLU A 183 10.13 -2.63 8.13
CA GLU A 183 10.82 -3.64 7.31
C GLU A 183 10.11 -3.87 5.98
N GLU A 184 8.78 -3.89 5.96
CA GLU A 184 7.97 -4.02 4.75
C GLU A 184 8.16 -2.81 3.84
N LYS A 185 8.06 -1.59 4.37
CA LYS A 185 8.40 -0.38 3.62
C LYS A 185 9.84 -0.40 3.11
N ARG A 186 10.77 -0.95 3.90
CA ARG A 186 12.15 -1.12 3.47
C ARG A 186 12.28 -2.18 2.39
N MET A 187 11.55 -3.30 2.45
CA MET A 187 11.58 -4.35 1.42
C MET A 187 10.94 -3.91 0.12
N ASP A 188 9.88 -3.11 0.18
CA ASP A 188 9.34 -2.41 -0.98
C ASP A 188 10.36 -1.44 -1.59
N ASN A 189 11.30 -0.95 -0.79
CA ASN A 189 12.42 -0.09 -1.22
C ASN A 189 13.75 -0.85 -1.43
N LEU A 190 13.84 -2.15 -1.12
CA LEU A 190 15.07 -2.98 -1.10
C LEU A 190 14.94 -4.20 -2.00
N SER A 191 14.06 -4.19 -3.01
CA SER A 191 14.16 -5.10 -4.15
C SER A 191 15.50 -4.83 -4.87
N PHE A 192 16.51 -5.54 -4.37
CA PHE A 192 17.94 -5.43 -4.59
C PHE A 192 18.36 -5.30 -6.07
N ASN A 193 19.10 -4.23 -6.35
CA ASN A 193 20.18 -4.22 -7.33
C ASN A 193 21.29 -5.17 -6.81
N PRO A 194 21.59 -6.31 -7.47
CA PRO A 194 22.60 -7.23 -6.98
C PRO A 194 23.95 -6.51 -6.94
N SER A 195 24.52 -6.40 -5.75
CA SER A 195 25.88 -5.89 -5.61
C SER A 195 26.80 -6.69 -6.53
N PRO A 196 27.64 -6.05 -7.38
CA PRO A 196 28.49 -6.76 -8.31
C PRO A 196 29.34 -7.75 -7.51
N GLN A 197 29.14 -9.05 -7.74
CA GLN A 197 30.06 -10.03 -7.19
C GLN A 197 31.46 -9.69 -7.72
N PRO A 198 32.50 -9.68 -6.87
CA PRO A 198 33.86 -9.53 -7.35
C PRO A 198 34.12 -10.67 -8.32
N VAL A 199 34.36 -10.32 -9.58
CA VAL A 199 34.74 -11.26 -10.64
C VAL A 199 35.95 -12.02 -10.14
N VAL A 200 35.76 -13.29 -9.79
CA VAL A 200 36.85 -14.21 -9.48
C VAL A 200 37.57 -14.44 -10.81
N SER A 201 38.68 -13.73 -11.00
CA SER A 201 39.59 -13.88 -12.13
C SER A 201 40.17 -15.29 -12.10
N THR A 202 39.52 -16.20 -12.81
CA THR A 202 40.04 -17.54 -13.06
C THR A 202 41.14 -17.41 -14.12
N PRO A 203 42.34 -18.02 -13.94
CA PRO A 203 43.40 -17.97 -14.95
C PRO A 203 42.91 -18.65 -16.24
N ALA A 204 43.10 -17.96 -17.36
CA ALA A 204 42.69 -18.43 -18.67
C ALA A 204 43.32 -19.80 -19.00
N PRO A 205 42.52 -20.83 -19.35
CA PRO A 205 43.05 -21.97 -20.07
C PRO A 205 43.25 -21.56 -21.52
N ASP A 206 44.47 -21.75 -21.99
CA ASP A 206 44.88 -21.62 -23.39
C ASP A 206 44.10 -22.63 -24.25
N ILE A 207 43.06 -22.15 -24.92
CA ILE A 207 42.29 -22.94 -25.89
C ILE A 207 42.21 -22.14 -27.19
N SER A 208 42.94 -22.67 -28.16
CA SER A 208 42.93 -22.30 -29.58
C SER A 208 41.50 -22.11 -30.11
N PRO A 209 41.20 -21.02 -30.84
CA PRO A 209 39.84 -20.71 -31.26
C PRO A 209 39.40 -21.65 -32.38
N LYS A 210 38.40 -22.49 -32.11
CA LYS A 210 37.52 -23.01 -33.16
C LYS A 210 36.56 -21.90 -33.60
N PRO A 211 36.16 -21.85 -34.89
CA PRO A 211 35.21 -20.87 -35.36
C PRO A 211 33.87 -21.12 -34.65
N VAL A 212 33.46 -20.19 -33.81
CA VAL A 212 32.14 -20.19 -33.21
C VAL A 212 31.17 -19.81 -34.33
N GLU A 213 30.45 -20.81 -34.81
CA GLU A 213 29.30 -20.64 -35.68
C GLU A 213 28.31 -19.72 -34.95
N ASN A 214 27.92 -18.63 -35.61
CA ASN A 214 26.96 -17.65 -35.11
C ASN A 214 25.58 -18.32 -34.99
N ILE A 215 25.37 -19.10 -33.94
CA ILE A 215 24.06 -19.60 -33.56
C ILE A 215 23.35 -18.39 -32.97
N VAL A 216 22.55 -17.71 -33.80
CA VAL A 216 21.56 -16.75 -33.30
C VAL A 216 20.67 -17.56 -32.35
N PRO A 217 20.67 -17.28 -31.03
CA PRO A 217 19.87 -18.05 -30.09
C PRO A 217 18.41 -17.95 -30.54
N GLU A 218 17.83 -19.10 -30.89
CA GLU A 218 16.43 -19.16 -31.29
C GLU A 218 15.59 -18.78 -30.07
N ILE A 219 14.79 -17.71 -30.20
CA ILE A 219 13.90 -17.26 -29.13
C ILE A 219 12.98 -18.42 -28.75
N ILE A 220 12.95 -18.72 -27.46
CA ILE A 220 12.08 -19.73 -26.85
C ILE A 220 10.63 -19.50 -27.33
N PRO A 221 9.93 -20.52 -27.89
CA PRO A 221 8.61 -20.37 -28.49
C PRO A 221 7.59 -19.66 -27.59
N GLU A 222 7.64 -19.92 -26.29
CA GLU A 222 6.76 -19.36 -25.26
C GLU A 222 6.92 -17.83 -25.10
N PHE A 223 8.10 -17.28 -25.41
CA PHE A 223 8.35 -15.84 -25.31
C PHE A 223 8.11 -15.07 -26.61
N LYS A 224 7.89 -15.76 -27.75
CA LYS A 224 7.60 -15.11 -29.04
C LYS A 224 6.39 -14.16 -28.99
N PRO A 225 5.27 -14.48 -28.32
CA PRO A 225 4.13 -13.57 -28.21
C PRO A 225 4.48 -12.26 -27.50
N TYR A 226 5.28 -12.30 -26.43
CA TYR A 226 5.67 -11.09 -25.70
C TYR A 226 6.53 -10.16 -26.53
N LYS A 227 7.43 -10.69 -27.37
CA LYS A 227 8.23 -9.83 -28.26
C LYS A 227 7.34 -9.03 -29.22
N ALA A 228 6.35 -9.69 -29.81
CA ALA A 228 5.38 -9.01 -30.66
C ALA A 228 4.54 -7.97 -29.89
N GLU A 229 4.13 -8.30 -28.65
CA GLU A 229 3.42 -7.36 -27.75
C GLU A 229 4.26 -6.11 -27.47
N ILE A 230 5.54 -6.29 -27.10
CA ILE A 230 6.48 -5.19 -26.81
C ILE A 230 6.68 -4.30 -28.04
N ASP A 231 6.85 -4.90 -29.23
CA ASP A 231 7.02 -4.14 -30.47
C ASP A 231 5.76 -3.35 -30.83
N ASN A 232 4.57 -3.92 -30.61
CA ASN A 232 3.29 -3.22 -30.79
C ASN A 232 3.15 -2.05 -29.80
N GLN A 233 3.53 -2.25 -28.54
CA GLN A 233 3.49 -1.21 -27.52
C GLN A 233 4.47 -0.07 -27.83
N LYS A 234 5.68 -0.36 -28.36
CA LYS A 234 6.64 0.65 -28.83
C LYS A 234 6.02 1.54 -29.91
N GLN A 235 5.43 0.93 -30.95
CA GLN A 235 4.76 1.67 -32.02
C GLN A 235 3.59 2.53 -31.51
N ALA A 236 2.79 1.99 -30.59
CA ALA A 236 1.68 2.72 -29.98
C ALA A 236 2.18 3.92 -29.16
N PHE A 237 3.25 3.73 -28.37
CA PHE A 237 3.85 4.78 -27.57
C PHE A 237 4.42 5.91 -28.43
N ASP A 238 5.19 5.59 -29.46
CA ASP A 238 5.80 6.58 -30.35
C ASP A 238 4.76 7.50 -31.00
N LYS A 239 3.65 6.91 -31.48
CA LYS A 239 2.55 7.67 -32.07
C LYS A 239 1.89 8.60 -31.05
N LYS A 240 1.72 8.16 -29.80
CA LYS A 240 1.16 8.98 -28.72
C LYS A 240 2.11 10.10 -28.33
N GLU A 241 3.40 9.80 -28.19
CA GLU A 241 4.43 10.78 -27.87
C GLU A 241 4.49 11.89 -28.91
N GLU A 242 4.48 11.54 -30.20
CA GLU A 242 4.45 12.51 -31.30
C GLU A 242 3.20 13.41 -31.22
N ASN A 243 2.03 12.82 -30.97
CA ASN A 243 0.77 13.58 -30.82
C ASN A 243 0.83 14.56 -29.65
N ILE A 244 1.29 14.12 -28.47
CA ILE A 244 1.37 14.96 -27.27
C ILE A 244 2.36 16.11 -27.48
N LYS A 245 3.56 15.82 -28.02
CA LYS A 245 4.55 16.85 -28.35
C LYS A 245 3.96 17.87 -29.34
N GLY A 246 3.20 17.40 -30.33
CA GLY A 246 2.47 18.26 -31.26
C GLY A 246 1.43 19.17 -30.58
N LEU A 247 0.65 18.65 -29.64
CA LEU A 247 -0.36 19.42 -28.89
C LEU A 247 0.29 20.47 -27.97
N ILE A 248 1.34 20.09 -27.24
CA ILE A 248 2.07 21.01 -26.35
C ILE A 248 2.71 22.14 -27.14
N ASN A 249 3.35 21.84 -28.27
CA ASN A 249 4.00 22.85 -29.12
C ASN A 249 2.99 23.81 -29.78
N LYS A 250 1.74 23.40 -29.96
CA LYS A 250 0.67 24.28 -30.44
C LYS A 250 0.14 25.20 -29.34
N ARG A 251 0.10 24.70 -28.10
CA ARG A 251 -0.57 25.37 -26.98
C ARG A 251 0.32 26.28 -26.17
N PHE A 252 1.60 25.93 -26.01
CA PHE A 252 2.55 26.67 -25.19
C PHE A 252 3.70 27.20 -26.03
N GLU A 253 4.07 28.46 -25.82
CA GLU A 253 5.22 29.05 -26.52
C GLU A 253 6.52 28.39 -26.07
N SER A 254 7.39 28.10 -27.04
CA SER A 254 8.71 27.54 -26.76
C SER A 254 9.52 28.50 -25.89
N GLY A 255 9.87 28.08 -24.67
CA GLY A 255 10.60 28.90 -23.71
C GLY A 255 9.81 29.25 -22.44
N GLU A 256 8.50 29.04 -22.43
CA GLU A 256 7.72 29.13 -21.20
C GLU A 256 8.09 28.03 -20.20
N LEU A 257 8.01 28.34 -18.90
CA LEU A 257 8.30 27.37 -17.84
C LEU A 257 7.38 26.15 -17.94
N SER A 258 6.11 26.36 -18.30
CA SER A 258 5.11 25.31 -18.48
C SER A 258 5.46 24.38 -19.63
N HIS A 259 5.79 24.93 -20.82
CA HIS A 259 6.25 24.15 -21.98
C HIS A 259 7.42 23.23 -21.62
N ASN A 260 8.48 23.80 -21.03
CA ASN A 260 9.68 23.05 -20.67
C ASN A 260 9.41 21.96 -19.63
N ARG A 261 8.53 22.22 -18.66
CA ARG A 261 8.11 21.22 -17.68
C ARG A 261 7.36 20.07 -18.34
N PHE A 262 6.40 20.36 -19.22
CA PHE A 262 5.63 19.32 -19.91
C PHE A 262 6.51 18.45 -20.81
N MET A 263 7.43 19.06 -21.55
CA MET A 263 8.39 18.32 -22.36
C MET A 263 9.31 17.43 -21.50
N SER A 264 9.74 17.92 -20.32
CA SER A 264 10.56 17.14 -19.39
C SER A 264 9.83 15.91 -18.82
N VAL A 265 8.51 16.01 -18.57
CA VAL A 265 7.70 14.86 -18.13
C VAL A 265 7.62 13.82 -19.24
N ILE A 266 7.35 14.24 -20.47
CA ILE A 266 7.27 13.34 -21.63
C ILE A 266 8.62 12.65 -21.89
N ASP A 267 9.72 13.39 -21.85
CA ASP A 267 11.05 12.83 -22.02
C ASP A 267 11.39 11.82 -20.90
N SER A 268 10.84 12.03 -19.70
CA SER A 268 10.97 11.07 -18.60
C SER A 268 10.14 9.82 -18.82
N CYS A 269 8.90 9.95 -19.31
CA CYS A 269 8.05 8.83 -19.74
C CYS A 269 8.73 8.02 -20.84
N HIS A 270 9.28 8.67 -21.87
CA HIS A 270 10.00 8.03 -22.97
C HIS A 270 11.16 7.18 -22.45
N LYS A 271 12.05 7.78 -21.65
CA LYS A 271 13.21 7.06 -21.07
C LYS A 271 12.77 5.86 -20.24
N LEU A 272 11.70 6.00 -19.47
CA LEU A 272 11.20 4.94 -18.62
C LEU A 272 10.59 3.80 -19.43
N PHE A 273 9.72 4.14 -20.39
CA PHE A 273 9.05 3.19 -21.27
C PHE A 273 10.07 2.34 -22.02
N TYR A 274 11.00 2.98 -22.73
CA TYR A 274 12.03 2.27 -23.51
C TYR A 274 12.97 1.46 -22.62
N HIS A 275 13.28 1.92 -21.42
CA HIS A 275 14.05 1.12 -20.47
C HIS A 275 13.33 -0.17 -20.08
N GLN A 276 12.02 -0.14 -19.80
CA GLN A 276 11.27 -1.36 -19.50
C GLN A 276 11.17 -2.26 -20.74
N ALA A 277 10.95 -1.69 -21.91
CA ALA A 277 10.84 -2.42 -23.17
C ALA A 277 12.14 -3.16 -23.53
N ASP A 278 13.28 -2.47 -23.41
CA ASP A 278 14.59 -3.05 -23.70
C ASP A 278 15.00 -4.07 -22.63
N SER A 279 14.63 -3.84 -21.38
CA SER A 279 14.82 -4.81 -20.30
C SER A 279 14.01 -6.09 -20.55
N ALA A 280 12.73 -5.98 -20.90
CA ALA A 280 11.89 -7.13 -21.23
C ALA A 280 12.40 -7.88 -22.46
N THR A 281 12.80 -7.16 -23.50
CA THR A 281 13.39 -7.74 -24.72
C THR A 281 14.69 -8.50 -24.40
N SER A 282 15.56 -7.90 -23.57
CA SER A 282 16.80 -8.54 -23.15
C SER A 282 16.55 -9.83 -22.36
N ILE A 283 15.55 -9.85 -21.47
CA ILE A 283 15.16 -11.06 -20.74
C ILE A 283 14.71 -12.15 -21.71
N ILE A 284 13.87 -11.82 -22.68
CA ILE A 284 13.37 -12.76 -23.70
C ILE A 284 14.51 -13.34 -24.55
N GLU A 285 15.45 -12.49 -24.95
CA GLU A 285 16.55 -12.87 -25.87
C GLU A 285 17.69 -13.61 -25.17
N MET A 286 17.91 -13.36 -23.88
CA MET A 286 18.99 -13.98 -23.10
C MET A 286 18.53 -15.18 -22.27
N ALA A 287 17.23 -15.47 -22.20
CA ALA A 287 16.72 -16.60 -21.45
C ALA A 287 17.22 -17.94 -22.06
N PRO A 288 17.94 -18.77 -21.31
CA PRO A 288 18.41 -20.07 -21.81
C PRO A 288 17.28 -21.10 -21.90
N GLU A 289 16.25 -20.95 -21.06
CA GLU A 289 15.05 -21.78 -21.03
C GLU A 289 13.88 -20.99 -20.43
N TYR A 290 12.65 -21.51 -20.64
CA TYR A 290 11.47 -20.93 -20.02
C TYR A 290 11.48 -21.14 -18.52
N SER A 291 11.07 -20.13 -17.75
CA SER A 291 10.70 -20.29 -16.35
C SER A 291 9.55 -19.37 -15.99
N GLU A 292 8.69 -19.83 -15.09
CA GLU A 292 7.53 -19.07 -14.59
C GLU A 292 7.95 -17.71 -14.01
N ARG A 293 9.10 -17.67 -13.30
CA ARG A 293 9.65 -16.43 -12.78
C ARG A 293 10.02 -15.41 -13.87
N LEU A 294 10.62 -15.88 -14.98
CA LEU A 294 10.96 -15.00 -16.10
C LEU A 294 9.68 -14.53 -16.83
N ASP A 295 8.69 -15.41 -16.96
CA ASP A 295 7.37 -15.08 -17.52
C ASP A 295 6.66 -13.98 -16.72
N GLU A 296 6.58 -14.13 -15.39
CA GLU A 296 6.04 -13.11 -14.48
C GLU A 296 6.81 -11.79 -14.60
N THR A 297 8.15 -11.86 -14.64
CA THR A 297 8.98 -10.65 -14.78
C THR A 297 8.70 -9.92 -16.10
N VAL A 298 8.57 -10.64 -17.21
CA VAL A 298 8.24 -10.04 -18.52
C VAL A 298 6.83 -9.44 -18.50
N LYS A 299 5.84 -10.14 -17.93
CA LYS A 299 4.47 -9.62 -17.76
C LYS A 299 4.43 -8.34 -16.93
N ASP A 300 5.18 -8.29 -15.83
CA ASP A 300 5.25 -7.10 -14.98
C ASP A 300 5.82 -5.91 -15.75
N LYS A 301 6.86 -6.13 -16.56
CA LYS A 301 7.43 -5.08 -17.43
C LYS A 301 6.44 -4.58 -18.48
N ILE A 302 5.70 -5.49 -19.11
CA ILE A 302 4.62 -5.17 -20.07
C ILE A 302 3.51 -4.38 -19.39
N SER A 303 3.09 -4.77 -18.19
CA SER A 303 2.06 -4.06 -17.42
C SER A 303 2.47 -2.63 -17.07
N ILE A 304 3.76 -2.38 -16.79
CA ILE A 304 4.28 -1.02 -16.58
C ILE A 304 4.22 -0.21 -17.88
N MET A 305 4.59 -0.81 -19.01
CA MET A 305 4.50 -0.17 -20.33
C MET A 305 3.05 0.18 -20.70
N ASP A 306 2.09 -0.70 -20.42
CA ASP A 306 0.66 -0.42 -20.59
C ASP A 306 0.22 0.77 -19.73
N SER A 307 0.62 0.78 -18.45
CA SER A 307 0.27 1.87 -17.53
C SER A 307 0.80 3.23 -18.02
N ILE A 308 2.02 3.27 -18.56
CA ILE A 308 2.58 4.49 -19.16
C ILE A 308 1.78 4.89 -20.40
N ASN A 309 1.42 3.92 -21.24
CA ASN A 309 0.63 4.14 -22.45
C ASN A 309 -0.77 4.70 -22.15
N ASP A 310 -1.40 4.25 -21.06
CA ASP A 310 -2.69 4.74 -20.59
C ASP A 310 -2.61 6.17 -20.08
N GLU A 311 -1.58 6.52 -19.30
CA GLU A 311 -1.40 7.90 -18.85
C GLU A 311 -1.08 8.85 -20.01
N MET A 312 -0.37 8.38 -21.05
CA MET A 312 -0.18 9.15 -22.28
C MET A 312 -1.51 9.40 -23.01
N ASN A 313 -2.45 8.44 -23.00
CA ASN A 313 -3.79 8.66 -23.56
C ASN A 313 -4.57 9.69 -22.76
N ASN A 314 -4.57 9.58 -21.42
CA ASN A 314 -5.21 10.56 -20.55
C ASN A 314 -4.67 11.97 -20.84
N LEU A 315 -3.35 12.11 -21.01
CA LEU A 315 -2.74 13.39 -21.36
C LEU A 315 -3.17 13.92 -22.73
N ILE A 316 -3.33 13.05 -23.74
CA ILE A 316 -3.88 13.45 -25.03
C ILE A 316 -5.32 13.95 -24.86
N GLU A 317 -6.16 13.21 -24.14
CA GLU A 317 -7.56 13.55 -23.92
C GLU A 317 -7.71 14.90 -23.20
N GLU A 318 -6.96 15.10 -22.12
CA GLU A 318 -6.97 16.36 -21.37
C GLU A 318 -6.45 17.54 -22.19
N LEU A 319 -5.39 17.34 -22.99
CA LEU A 319 -4.89 18.39 -23.89
C LEU A 319 -5.89 18.75 -25.00
N ILE A 320 -6.70 17.79 -25.46
CA ILE A 320 -7.74 18.03 -26.49
C ILE A 320 -8.98 18.69 -25.88
N ILE A 321 -9.47 18.19 -24.74
CA ILE A 321 -10.69 18.70 -24.07
C ILE A 321 -10.50 20.17 -23.68
N HIS A 322 -9.29 20.54 -23.30
CA HIS A 322 -8.97 21.88 -22.85
C HIS A 322 -8.42 22.83 -23.95
N ASP A 323 -8.54 22.47 -25.23
CA ASP A 323 -8.11 23.33 -26.36
C ASP A 323 -9.02 24.58 -26.59
N GLY A 324 -9.93 24.90 -25.65
CA GLY A 324 -10.90 25.99 -25.81
C GLY A 324 -11.50 26.65 -24.55
N ASP A 325 -11.01 26.38 -23.33
CA ASP A 325 -11.55 26.97 -22.08
C ASP A 325 -10.42 27.46 -21.13
N ASP A 326 -10.40 28.76 -20.84
CA ASP A 326 -9.22 29.48 -20.29
C ASP A 326 -9.02 29.41 -18.75
N GLU A 327 -9.97 28.96 -17.93
CA GLU A 327 -9.86 29.18 -16.46
C GLU A 327 -9.98 27.94 -15.56
N LYS A 328 -10.52 26.80 -16.03
CA LYS A 328 -10.56 25.53 -15.25
C LYS A 328 -9.47 24.52 -15.63
N SER A 329 -8.85 24.71 -16.79
CA SER A 329 -7.90 23.81 -17.45
C SER A 329 -6.61 23.55 -16.64
N ASP A 330 -6.14 24.55 -15.89
CA ASP A 330 -4.79 24.50 -15.32
C ASP A 330 -4.66 23.61 -14.08
N GLU A 331 -5.75 23.36 -13.35
CA GLU A 331 -5.73 22.53 -12.14
C GLU A 331 -5.76 21.04 -12.50
N ASP A 332 -6.62 20.66 -13.47
CA ASP A 332 -6.75 19.28 -13.97
C ASP A 332 -5.49 18.82 -14.71
N LEU A 333 -4.89 19.70 -15.54
CA LEU A 333 -3.58 19.44 -16.15
C LEU A 333 -2.50 19.23 -15.08
N LYS A 334 -2.44 20.09 -14.05
CA LYS A 334 -1.44 19.95 -12.97
C LYS A 334 -1.59 18.63 -12.21
N GLU A 335 -2.81 18.18 -11.95
CA GLU A 335 -3.08 16.90 -11.31
C GLU A 335 -2.61 15.72 -12.18
N LEU A 336 -2.90 15.77 -13.48
CA LEU A 336 -2.47 14.74 -14.42
C LEU A 336 -0.94 14.65 -14.54
N PHE A 337 -0.25 15.79 -14.62
CA PHE A 337 1.21 15.80 -14.64
C PHE A 337 1.81 15.33 -13.30
N ALA A 338 1.19 15.65 -12.17
CA ALA A 338 1.60 15.09 -10.88
C ALA A 338 1.41 13.57 -10.85
N ASN A 339 0.36 13.04 -11.49
CA ASN A 339 0.13 11.60 -11.62
C ASN A 339 1.20 10.93 -12.51
N MET A 340 1.57 11.56 -13.63
CA MET A 340 2.68 11.09 -14.48
C MET A 340 4.02 11.14 -13.73
N ASP A 341 4.32 12.22 -13.02
CA ASP A 341 5.52 12.32 -12.18
C ASP A 341 5.53 11.27 -11.08
N ASN A 342 4.39 11.02 -10.44
CA ASN A 342 4.25 9.96 -9.44
C ASN A 342 4.43 8.56 -10.03
N LEU A 343 3.89 8.31 -11.23
CA LEU A 343 4.12 7.07 -11.96
C LEU A 343 5.62 6.92 -12.28
N ILE A 344 6.23 7.95 -12.87
CA ILE A 344 7.66 7.98 -13.19
C ILE A 344 8.51 7.72 -11.94
N ASN A 345 8.21 8.40 -10.84
CA ASN A 345 8.95 8.26 -9.58
C ASN A 345 8.73 6.87 -8.98
N SER A 346 7.50 6.35 -9.01
CA SER A 346 7.21 4.99 -8.55
C SER A 346 7.98 3.93 -9.33
N VAL A 347 8.27 4.16 -10.62
CA VAL A 347 9.04 3.22 -11.45
C VAL A 347 10.55 3.51 -11.38
N LYS A 348 10.99 4.76 -11.13
CA LYS A 348 12.41 5.10 -10.88
C LYS A 348 12.94 4.42 -9.62
N ASP A 349 12.09 4.16 -8.64
CA ASP A 349 12.44 3.38 -7.44
C ASP A 349 12.71 1.88 -7.75
N TYR A 350 12.46 1.43 -9.00
CA TYR A 350 12.86 0.11 -9.51
C TYR A 350 14.21 0.12 -10.26
N LYS A 351 14.95 1.26 -10.30
CA LYS A 351 16.37 1.30 -10.74
C LYS A 351 17.30 0.99 -9.58
#